data_AF-A0A370DFS2-F1
#
_entry.id   AF-A0A370DFS2-F1
#
_cell.length_a   1.000
_cell.length_b   1.000
_cell.length_c   1.000
_cell.angle_alpha   90.00
_cell.angle_beta   90.00
_cell.angle_gamma   90.00
#
_symmetry.space_group_name_H-M   'P 1'
#
loop_
_entity.id
_entity.type
_entity.pdbx_description
1 polymer ?
#
loop_
_entity_poly.entity_id
_entity_poly.type
_entity_poly.pdbx_seq_one_letter_code
_entity_poly.pdbx_strand_id
1 'polypeptide(L)'
;MNKFTKVLVVSSILANLSACAAFTEVSSSTSSTSDAVTPDVTLNEFVNKRYVAIRHDAANGGGENLDALAQLLGEKDKSAFADRMQTNFDSIFKNIDQPSEILVRIELQMDIKKS
;
A
#
# COMPACT_ATOMS: atom_id res chain seq x y z
N MET A 1 -46.68 15.30 -28.96
CA MET A 1 -46.70 16.72 -29.38
C MET A 1 -46.04 17.56 -28.29
N ASN A 2 -45.17 18.47 -28.73
CA ASN A 2 -44.64 19.67 -28.05
C ASN A 2 -43.48 19.41 -27.06
N LYS A 3 -42.20 19.53 -27.48
CA LYS A 3 -41.41 20.72 -27.85
C LYS A 3 -41.29 21.71 -26.69
N PHE A 4 -40.10 21.87 -26.11
CA PHE A 4 -39.56 22.98 -25.30
C PHE A 4 -38.26 22.41 -24.66
N THR A 5 -37.06 22.98 -24.67
CA THR A 5 -36.59 24.34 -24.91
C THR A 5 -35.09 24.29 -25.21
N LYS A 6 -34.63 25.16 -26.10
CA LYS A 6 -33.21 25.43 -26.37
C LYS A 6 -32.55 26.00 -25.11
N VAL A 7 -31.45 25.41 -24.64
CA VAL A 7 -30.50 26.12 -23.76
C VAL A 7 -29.13 26.05 -24.42
N LEU A 8 -28.72 27.21 -24.90
CA LEU A 8 -27.40 27.54 -25.40
C LEU A 8 -26.51 27.80 -24.18
N VAL A 9 -25.56 26.90 -23.90
CA VAL A 9 -24.48 27.19 -22.95
C VAL A 9 -23.25 27.59 -23.75
N VAL A 10 -22.94 28.89 -23.65
CA VAL A 10 -21.75 29.53 -24.19
C VAL A 10 -20.63 29.43 -23.15
N SER A 11 -19.41 29.26 -23.67
CA SER A 11 -18.12 29.56 -23.06
C SER A 11 -17.60 28.68 -21.93
N SER A 12 -16.52 27.97 -22.24
CA SER A 12 -15.25 28.23 -21.56
C SER A 12 -14.07 27.69 -22.38
N ILE A 13 -13.41 28.61 -23.09
CA ILE A 13 -11.96 28.76 -23.31
C ILE A 13 -11.13 27.46 -23.15
N LEU A 14 -10.79 26.84 -24.28
CA LEU A 14 -9.69 25.88 -24.36
C LEU A 14 -8.35 26.61 -24.22
N ALA A 15 -7.85 26.67 -22.98
CA ALA A 15 -6.46 27.02 -22.74
C ALA A 15 -5.58 25.87 -23.24
N ASN A 16 -4.97 26.06 -24.40
CA ASN A 16 -3.87 25.24 -24.88
C ASN A 16 -2.66 25.46 -23.95
N LEU A 17 -2.50 24.60 -22.95
CA LEU A 17 -1.25 24.52 -22.20
C LEU A 17 -0.22 23.80 -23.07
N SER A 18 0.58 24.60 -23.77
CA SER A 18 1.80 24.19 -24.43
C SER A 18 2.71 23.50 -23.41
N ALA A 19 2.89 22.20 -23.59
CA ALA A 19 3.91 21.43 -22.91
C ALA A 19 5.30 22.01 -23.23
N CYS A 20 6.10 22.29 -22.20
CA CYS A 20 7.51 21.91 -22.10
C CYS A 20 8.16 22.54 -20.86
N ALA A 21 9.05 21.73 -20.28
CA ALA A 21 10.13 22.04 -19.35
C ALA A 21 9.88 21.85 -17.85
N ALA A 22 10.72 20.96 -17.32
CA ALA A 22 11.05 20.73 -15.93
C ALA A 22 10.06 19.90 -15.10
N PHE A 23 9.82 18.66 -15.52
CA PHE A 23 9.92 17.59 -14.53
C PHE A 23 11.40 17.52 -14.19
N THR A 24 11.76 18.06 -13.02
CA THR A 24 13.03 17.75 -12.41
C THR A 24 13.07 16.24 -12.25
N GLU A 25 13.83 15.60 -13.14
CA GLU A 25 14.37 14.28 -12.94
C GLU A 25 14.94 14.27 -11.52
N VAL A 26 14.25 13.63 -10.58
CA VAL A 26 14.95 12.99 -9.48
C VAL A 26 15.59 11.75 -10.10
N SER A 27 16.64 12.00 -10.88
CA SER A 27 17.72 11.05 -11.09
C SER A 27 18.29 10.80 -9.71
N SER A 28 17.77 9.76 -9.03
CA SER A 28 18.50 9.14 -7.95
C SER A 28 19.73 8.50 -8.57
N SER A 29 20.76 9.33 -8.75
CA SER A 29 22.12 8.89 -9.01
C SER A 29 22.56 8.06 -7.82
N THR A 30 22.38 6.75 -7.87
CA THR A 30 23.30 5.84 -7.19
C THR A 30 24.33 5.40 -8.21
N SER A 31 25.27 6.33 -8.43
CA SER A 31 26.52 6.07 -9.12
C SER A 31 27.27 4.97 -8.37
N SER A 32 27.65 3.94 -9.12
CA SER A 32 28.36 2.73 -8.75
C SER A 32 29.34 2.86 -7.58
N THR A 33 29.08 2.16 -6.47
CA THR A 33 30.12 1.44 -5.73
C THR A 33 29.53 0.13 -5.23
N SER A 34 30.26 -0.94 -5.48
CA SER A 34 30.03 -2.31 -5.03
C SER A 34 30.05 -2.40 -3.51
N ASP A 35 28.91 -2.11 -2.87
CA ASP A 35 28.53 -2.59 -1.55
C ASP A 35 27.03 -2.31 -1.39
N ALA A 36 26.20 -3.20 -1.93
CA ALA A 36 24.75 -3.10 -1.77
C ALA A 36 24.41 -3.44 -0.31
N VAL A 37 24.68 -2.51 0.60
CA VAL A 37 23.96 -2.42 1.86
C VAL A 37 22.54 -2.00 1.47
N THR A 38 21.75 -2.97 1.01
CA THR A 38 20.31 -2.92 1.21
C THR A 38 20.16 -2.47 2.66
N PRO A 39 19.49 -1.35 2.97
CA PRO A 39 19.15 -1.10 4.36
C PRO A 39 18.41 -2.36 4.79
N ASP A 40 19.03 -3.17 5.66
CA ASP A 40 18.43 -4.32 6.31
C ASP A 40 17.33 -3.76 7.21
N VAL A 41 16.26 -3.26 6.60
CA VAL A 41 15.04 -2.90 7.29
C VAL A 41 14.50 -4.24 7.71
N THR A 42 14.85 -4.61 8.94
CA THR A 42 14.33 -5.83 9.55
C THR A 42 12.80 -5.78 9.47
N LEU A 43 12.16 -6.92 9.28
CA LEU A 43 10.70 -7.02 9.24
C LEU A 43 10.04 -6.31 10.44
N ASN A 44 10.68 -6.39 11.61
CA ASN A 44 10.30 -5.65 12.82
C ASN A 44 10.35 -4.13 12.64
N GLU A 45 11.43 -3.59 12.09
CA GLU A 45 11.56 -2.16 11.82
C GLU A 45 10.53 -1.68 10.79
N PHE A 46 10.29 -2.46 9.74
CA PHE A 46 9.26 -2.15 8.75
C PHE A 46 7.88 -2.04 9.41
N VAL A 47 7.49 -3.06 10.19
CA VAL A 47 6.22 -3.07 10.91
C VAL A 47 6.13 -1.93 11.91
N ASN A 48 7.19 -1.68 12.69
CA ASN A 48 7.20 -0.58 13.66
C ASN A 48 6.99 0.79 13.00
N LYS A 49 7.63 1.04 11.85
CA LYS A 49 7.49 2.31 11.12
C LYS A 49 6.15 2.43 10.38
N ARG A 50 5.62 1.33 9.87
CA ARG A 50 4.44 1.33 8.98
C ARG A 50 3.17 0.80 9.63
N TYR A 51 3.18 0.52 10.94
CA TYR A 51 2.09 -0.12 11.67
C TYR A 51 0.71 0.44 11.37
N VAL A 52 0.55 1.76 11.48
CA VAL A 52 -0.75 2.43 11.25
C VAL A 52 -1.22 2.24 9.82
N ALA A 53 -0.31 2.32 8.85
CA ALA A 53 -0.63 2.14 7.44
C ALA A 53 -0.95 0.66 7.13
N ILE A 54 -0.17 -0.28 7.65
CA ILE A 54 -0.43 -1.73 7.54
C ILE A 54 -1.81 -2.06 8.12
N ARG A 55 -2.15 -1.53 9.29
CA ARG A 55 -3.45 -1.74 9.91
C ARG A 55 -4.58 -1.13 9.08
N HIS A 56 -4.39 0.08 8.53
CA HIS A 56 -5.38 0.69 7.66
C HIS A 56 -5.62 -0.15 6.41
N ASP A 57 -4.55 -0.53 5.71
CA ASP A 57 -4.59 -1.34 4.50
C ASP A 57 -5.23 -2.72 4.77
N ALA A 58 -4.88 -3.36 5.90
CA ALA A 58 -5.50 -4.63 6.32
C ALA A 58 -7.00 -4.49 6.59
N ALA A 59 -7.47 -3.40 7.20
CA ALA A 59 -8.90 -3.17 7.42
C ALA A 59 -9.66 -2.97 6.09
N ASN A 60 -9.02 -2.33 5.11
CA ASN A 60 -9.59 -2.11 3.79
C ASN A 60 -9.50 -3.32 2.85
N GLY A 61 -8.77 -4.37 3.24
CA GLY A 61 -8.57 -5.56 2.42
C GLY A 61 -7.45 -5.43 1.37
N GLY A 62 -6.54 -4.47 1.53
CA GLY A 62 -5.42 -4.28 0.62
C GLY A 62 -4.76 -2.91 0.71
N GLY A 63 -3.56 -2.80 0.14
CA GLY A 63 -2.80 -1.56 0.06
C GLY A 63 -1.30 -1.80 -0.05
N GLU A 64 -0.55 -0.76 -0.42
CA GLU A 64 0.87 -0.87 -0.73
C GLU A 64 1.71 -1.35 0.47
N ASN A 65 1.34 -0.97 1.70
CA ASN A 65 2.07 -1.38 2.89
C ASN A 65 1.81 -2.84 3.23
N LEU A 66 0.60 -3.32 2.96
CA LEU A 66 0.23 -4.72 3.14
C LEU A 66 0.88 -5.61 2.07
N ASP A 67 0.96 -5.14 0.83
CA ASP A 67 1.66 -5.80 -0.27
C ASP A 67 3.17 -5.88 -0.03
N ALA A 68 3.75 -4.82 0.54
CA ALA A 68 5.15 -4.81 0.94
C ALA A 68 5.39 -5.77 2.12
N LEU A 69 4.50 -5.80 3.11
CA LEU A 69 4.57 -6.77 4.21
C LEU A 69 4.51 -8.21 3.70
N ALA A 70 3.59 -8.51 2.77
CA ALA A 70 3.48 -9.82 2.15
C ALA A 70 4.80 -10.24 1.47
N GLN A 71 5.44 -9.33 0.72
CA GLN A 71 6.73 -9.60 0.08
C GLN A 71 7.84 -9.89 1.07
N LEU A 72 7.91 -9.10 2.17
CA LEU A 72 8.90 -9.33 3.23
C LEU A 72 8.69 -10.65 3.96
N LEU A 73 7.44 -11.12 4.04
CA LEU A 73 7.07 -12.43 4.58
C LEU A 73 7.22 -13.58 3.57
N GLY A 74 7.59 -13.29 2.32
CA GLY A 74 7.73 -14.31 1.26
C GLY A 74 6.41 -14.82 0.68
N GLU A 75 5.30 -14.12 0.93
CA GLU A 75 3.99 -14.46 0.39
C GLU A 75 3.88 -14.11 -1.09
N LYS A 76 3.59 -15.13 -1.92
CA LYS A 76 3.48 -14.96 -3.38
C LYS A 76 2.10 -14.42 -3.79
N ASP A 77 1.06 -14.83 -3.07
CA ASP A 77 -0.31 -14.42 -3.35
C ASP A 77 -0.72 -13.29 -2.40
N LYS A 78 -0.49 -12.06 -2.86
CA LYS A 78 -0.77 -10.84 -2.10
C LYS A 78 -2.26 -10.65 -1.84
N SER A 79 -3.11 -11.03 -2.79
CA SER A 79 -4.56 -10.91 -2.63
C SER A 79 -5.05 -11.86 -1.54
N ALA A 80 -4.63 -13.13 -1.60
CA ALA A 80 -5.00 -14.10 -0.57
C ALA A 80 -4.40 -13.73 0.79
N PHE A 81 -3.21 -13.13 0.84
CA PHE A 81 -2.65 -12.59 2.07
C PHE A 81 -3.52 -11.44 2.62
N ALA A 82 -3.90 -10.48 1.79
CA ALA A 82 -4.76 -9.36 2.18
C ALA A 82 -6.12 -9.82 2.69
N ASP A 83 -6.75 -10.79 2.02
CA ASP A 83 -8.01 -11.40 2.44
C ASP A 83 -7.89 -12.05 3.83
N ARG A 84 -6.78 -12.77 4.07
CA ARG A 84 -6.50 -13.39 5.39
C ARG A 84 -6.26 -12.34 6.47
N MET A 85 -5.54 -11.27 6.14
CA MET A 85 -5.29 -10.14 7.05
C MET A 85 -6.59 -9.43 7.44
N GLN A 86 -7.49 -9.21 6.48
CA GLN A 86 -8.79 -8.58 6.73
C GLN A 86 -9.72 -9.51 7.51
N THR A 87 -9.80 -10.79 7.13
CA THR A 87 -10.65 -11.78 7.81
C THR A 87 -10.27 -11.96 9.28
N ASN A 88 -8.97 -11.90 9.59
CA ASN A 88 -8.44 -12.08 10.94
C ASN A 88 -8.03 -10.76 11.60
N PHE A 89 -8.58 -9.64 11.12
CA PHE A 89 -8.13 -8.31 11.52
C PHE A 89 -8.12 -8.11 13.04
N ASP A 90 -9.21 -8.45 13.72
CA ASP A 90 -9.30 -8.29 15.16
C ASP A 90 -8.31 -9.20 15.90
N SER A 91 -8.15 -10.45 15.46
CA SER A 91 -7.17 -11.36 16.04
C SER A 91 -5.75 -10.81 15.94
N ILE A 92 -5.42 -10.14 14.82
CA ILE A 92 -4.09 -9.61 14.54
C ILE A 92 -3.85 -8.25 15.20
N PHE A 93 -4.83 -7.35 15.25
CA PHE A 93 -4.61 -5.94 15.61
C PHE A 93 -5.27 -5.47 16.92
N LYS A 94 -6.11 -6.30 17.56
CA LYS A 94 -6.78 -5.92 18.81
C LYS A 94 -5.83 -6.06 20.01
N ASN A 95 -5.87 -5.06 20.90
CA ASN A 95 -5.07 -5.04 22.14
C ASN A 95 -3.59 -5.34 21.87
N ILE A 96 -2.99 -4.58 20.96
CA ILE A 96 -1.57 -4.66 20.64
C ILE A 96 -0.81 -3.68 21.51
N ASP A 97 0.18 -4.18 22.25
CA ASP A 97 1.06 -3.35 23.08
C ASP A 97 2.26 -2.84 22.28
N GLN A 98 2.75 -3.64 21.33
CA GLN A 98 3.89 -3.29 20.46
C GLN A 98 3.62 -3.69 19.00
N PRO A 99 3.91 -2.83 18.00
CA PRO A 99 3.59 -3.14 16.61
C PRO A 99 4.17 -4.45 16.09
N SER A 100 5.40 -4.80 16.47
CA SER A 100 6.05 -6.06 16.07
C SER A 100 5.28 -7.31 16.51
N GLU A 101 4.41 -7.22 17.51
CA GLU A 101 3.57 -8.33 17.97
C GLU A 101 2.68 -8.90 16.85
N ILE A 102 2.28 -8.05 15.89
CA ILE A 102 1.43 -8.52 14.79
C ILE A 102 2.12 -9.59 13.96
N LEU A 103 3.46 -9.64 13.91
CA LEU A 103 4.18 -10.64 13.12
C LEU A 103 3.93 -12.05 13.64
N VAL A 104 3.99 -12.23 14.95
CA VAL A 104 3.68 -13.50 15.62
C VAL A 104 2.21 -13.85 15.41
N ARG A 105 1.31 -12.87 15.53
CA ARG A 105 -0.12 -13.11 15.33
C ARG A 105 -0.45 -13.46 13.88
N ILE A 106 0.21 -12.84 12.90
CA ILE A 106 0.09 -13.18 11.47
C ILE A 106 0.52 -14.63 11.26
N GLU A 107 1.71 -15.02 11.74
CA GLU A 107 2.22 -16.39 11.63
C GLU A 107 1.21 -17.41 12.19
N LEU A 108 0.66 -17.17 13.37
CA LEU A 108 -0.39 -18.01 13.96
C LEU A 108 -1.62 -18.13 13.05
N GLN A 109 -2.11 -17.04 12.45
CA GLN A 109 -3.27 -17.10 11.56
C GLN A 109 -2.97 -17.75 10.21
N MET A 110 -1.72 -17.73 9.74
CA MET A 110 -1.32 -18.34 8.47
C MET A 110 -1.12 -19.86 8.61
N ASP A 111 -0.60 -20.34 9.73
CA ASP A 111 -0.39 -21.77 9.97
C ASP A 111 -1.68 -22.52 10.33
N ILE A 112 -2.64 -21.86 10.99
CA ILE A 112 -3.94 -22.49 11.34
C ILE A 112 -4.71 -22.96 10.10
N LYS A 113 -4.47 -22.40 8.91
CA LYS A 113 -5.11 -22.81 7.66
C LYS A 113 -4.39 -23.94 6.89
N LYS A 114 -3.25 -24.45 7.38
CA LYS A 114 -2.49 -25.53 6.71
C LYS A 114 -2.92 -26.96 7.08
N SER A 115 -3.91 -27.16 7.96
CA SER A 115 -4.46 -28.49 8.32
C SER A 115 -5.81 -28.77 7.66
#